data_AF-A0A2E7W258-F1
#
_entry.id   AF-A0A2E7W258-F1
#
_cell.length_a   1.000
_cell.length_b   1.000
_cell.length_c   1.000
_cell.angle_alpha   90.00
_cell.angle_beta   90.00
_cell.angle_gamma   90.00
#
_symmetry.space_group_name_H-M   'P 1'
#
loop_
_entity.id
_entity.type
_entity.pdbx_description
1 polymer ?
#
loop_
_entity_poly.entity_id
_entity_poly.type
_entity_poly.pdbx_seq_one_letter_code
_entity_poly.pdbx_strand_id
1 'polypeptide(L)'
;VGLTGATDGFSSFSSEYNHGDIVFYAITDGEKYEVGSGIFTVINNDLDNTEQYALQRHSLKSSNTNNTKIDFLTGPKEVFVTYPATHSVYHAAGHSSDYPTPEDKGLAVWSSRNVLNYYSSLKWDDDFKCLSIQQATDAKYGVDVGGDSSEYHSRIRASGYYVGDVGVYFRANNGNDSSYQGGTQFKHFLPNTIDTTTYASLVLNLDGDVKENIKFKTQSARYIFAGPQDDCAGGCPDDYPRFRLLHIDDIPDLSSLYTTPAALEAASGVLKQQAEDYTDAQVSTITTNFDNLSTSVNTSIADLETASTNQTQSIEDELDLFRDMIATKTKAVVLEEASPLMSGIASGIACGPSGCSVTKSVTSTVPAIAANDIHYQGFYVSGVVAGGDYAVTISPEKALTDKIVLTYAFPSDTIDDYVSGVFYNPLGTTSNAQAEMNYHIHAKAIWQDDT
;
A
#
# COMPACT_ATOMS: atom_id res chain seq x y z
N VAL A 1 61.22 95.51 8.08
CA VAL A 1 60.44 96.72 8.47
C VAL A 1 60.17 96.58 9.94
N GLY A 2 60.41 97.63 10.73
CA GLY A 2 60.11 97.63 12.17
C GLY A 2 58.60 97.68 12.40
N LEU A 3 58.12 96.93 13.38
CA LEU A 3 56.72 96.82 13.78
C LEU A 3 56.58 97.41 15.19
N THR A 4 55.88 98.52 15.31
CA THR A 4 55.77 99.29 16.57
C THR A 4 54.44 99.05 17.30
N GLY A 5 53.66 98.05 16.89
CA GLY A 5 52.33 97.73 17.42
C GLY A 5 51.26 97.68 16.33
N ALA A 6 50.00 97.51 16.74
CA ALA A 6 48.83 97.52 15.87
C ALA A 6 48.03 98.82 16.04
N THR A 7 47.42 99.27 14.95
CA THR A 7 46.36 100.29 14.96
C THR A 7 45.05 99.68 15.47
N ASP A 8 44.16 100.49 16.04
CA ASP A 8 42.83 100.05 16.49
C ASP A 8 42.10 99.24 15.40
N GLY A 9 41.58 98.08 15.78
CA GLY A 9 40.90 97.14 14.88
C GLY A 9 41.80 96.08 14.21
N PHE A 10 43.12 96.12 14.45
CA PHE A 10 44.09 95.13 13.96
C PHE A 10 44.79 94.40 15.12
N SER A 11 45.22 93.16 14.89
CA SER A 11 46.10 92.41 15.80
C SER A 11 47.56 92.80 15.60
N SER A 12 48.36 92.79 16.67
CA SER A 12 49.81 92.97 16.57
C SER A 12 50.47 91.66 16.13
N PHE A 13 51.59 91.74 15.41
CA PHE A 13 52.31 90.52 15.02
C PHE A 13 52.76 89.70 16.22
N SER A 14 53.18 90.35 17.32
CA SER A 14 53.60 89.69 18.54
C SER A 14 52.49 88.99 19.32
N SER A 15 51.21 89.24 19.02
CA SER A 15 50.10 88.48 19.62
C SER A 15 49.82 87.18 18.88
N GLU A 16 50.09 87.14 17.57
CA GLU A 16 49.74 86.02 16.69
C GLU A 16 50.94 85.13 16.32
N TYR A 17 52.16 85.67 16.34
CA TYR A 17 53.37 85.01 15.84
C TYR A 17 54.51 85.02 16.85
N ASN A 18 55.33 83.97 16.81
CA ASN A 18 56.55 83.81 17.60
C ASN A 18 57.79 84.15 16.78
N HIS A 19 58.89 84.49 17.47
CA HIS A 19 60.18 84.71 16.83
C HIS A 19 60.57 83.54 15.92
N GLY A 20 60.82 83.82 14.64
CA GLY A 20 61.19 82.84 13.63
C GLY A 20 60.02 82.30 12.80
N ASP A 21 58.77 82.66 13.11
CA ASP A 21 57.61 82.20 12.35
C ASP A 21 57.66 82.72 10.90
N ILE A 22 57.36 81.81 9.97
CA ILE A 22 57.26 82.11 8.54
C ILE A 22 55.85 82.60 8.24
N VAL A 23 55.75 83.77 7.63
CA VAL A 23 54.48 84.39 7.24
C VAL A 23 54.43 84.63 5.72
N PHE A 24 53.25 84.57 5.14
CA PHE A 24 53.00 85.01 3.76
C PHE A 24 52.08 86.20 3.81
N TYR A 25 52.55 87.35 3.33
CA TYR A 25 51.88 88.61 3.53
C TYR A 25 51.52 89.30 2.22
N ALA A 26 50.48 90.12 2.30
CA ALA A 26 50.28 91.30 1.49
C ALA A 26 50.41 92.52 2.40
N ILE A 27 51.22 93.51 2.00
CA ILE A 27 51.42 94.75 2.74
C ILE A 27 51.17 95.94 1.82
N THR A 28 50.49 96.96 2.33
CA THR A 28 50.26 98.22 1.61
C THR A 28 50.37 99.42 2.54
N ASP A 29 50.77 100.57 1.98
CA ASP A 29 50.70 101.89 2.64
C ASP A 29 49.60 102.79 2.06
N GLY A 30 48.76 102.24 1.17
CA GLY A 30 47.72 102.96 0.44
C GLY A 30 48.18 103.48 -0.94
N GLU A 31 49.48 103.62 -1.16
CA GLU A 31 50.06 104.04 -2.45
C GLU A 31 50.82 102.90 -3.14
N LYS A 32 51.54 102.10 -2.36
CA LYS A 32 52.36 100.99 -2.82
C LYS A 32 51.94 99.70 -2.13
N TYR A 33 52.02 98.60 -2.88
CA TYR A 33 51.71 97.27 -2.34
C TYR A 33 52.85 96.29 -2.63
N GLU A 34 53.06 95.36 -1.71
CA GLU A 34 53.97 94.23 -1.86
C GLU A 34 53.29 92.95 -1.40
N VAL A 35 53.52 91.84 -2.11
CA VAL A 35 53.21 90.49 -1.64
C VAL A 35 54.48 89.68 -1.56
N GLY A 36 54.61 88.86 -0.53
CA GLY A 36 55.84 88.12 -0.27
C GLY A 36 55.73 87.10 0.83
N SER A 37 56.86 86.48 1.14
CA SER A 37 57.05 85.74 2.38
C SER A 37 57.91 86.54 3.34
N GLY A 38 57.81 86.25 4.62
CA GLY A 38 58.64 86.88 5.62
C GLY A 38 58.88 86.02 6.83
N ILE A 39 59.79 86.48 7.67
CA ILE A 39 60.10 85.88 8.97
C ILE A 39 59.80 86.94 10.02
N PHE A 40 58.92 86.63 10.96
CA PHE A 40 58.67 87.49 12.12
C PHE A 40 59.88 87.42 13.06
N THR A 41 60.50 88.55 13.33
CA THR A 41 61.68 88.64 14.19
C THR A 41 61.41 89.53 15.40
N VAL A 42 62.00 89.12 16.52
CA VAL A 42 62.02 89.85 17.78
C VAL A 42 63.49 90.18 17.95
N ILE A 43 63.79 91.47 17.96
CA ILE A 43 65.14 92.01 18.07
C ILE A 43 65.26 92.50 19.51
N ASN A 44 66.10 91.82 20.29
CA ASN A 44 66.41 92.23 21.65
C ASN A 44 67.58 93.22 21.58
N ASN A 45 67.36 94.45 22.00
CA ASN A 45 68.46 95.40 22.22
C ASN A 45 68.97 95.25 23.64
N ASP A 46 70.17 94.68 23.79
CA ASP A 46 70.85 94.46 25.08
C ASP A 46 71.06 95.75 25.89
N LEU A 47 71.00 96.93 25.25
CA LEU A 47 71.26 98.21 25.90
C LEU A 47 70.06 98.77 26.67
N ASP A 48 68.82 98.49 26.23
CA ASP A 48 67.61 99.13 26.78
C ASP A 48 66.53 98.13 27.24
N ASN A 49 66.79 96.82 27.12
CA ASN A 49 65.86 95.74 27.49
C ASN A 49 64.45 95.87 26.85
N THR A 50 64.39 96.51 25.68
CA THR A 50 63.17 96.66 24.89
C THR A 50 63.16 95.67 23.74
N GLU A 51 62.08 94.91 23.61
CA GLU A 51 61.82 94.09 22.42
C GLU A 51 61.41 94.99 21.25
N GLN A 52 62.13 94.89 20.14
CA GLN A 52 61.73 95.50 18.88
C GLN A 52 61.23 94.41 17.94
N TYR A 53 60.00 94.55 17.46
CA TYR A 53 59.43 93.60 16.53
C TYR A 53 59.75 94.03 15.09
N ALA A 54 60.03 93.06 14.22
CA ALA A 54 60.27 93.34 12.82
C ALA A 54 59.74 92.22 11.93
N LEU A 55 59.37 92.59 10.71
CA LEU A 55 59.12 91.63 9.63
C LEU A 55 60.30 91.67 8.67
N GLN A 56 61.08 90.58 8.64
CA GLN A 56 62.04 90.34 7.58
C GLN A 56 61.27 89.95 6.32
N ARG A 57 61.32 90.82 5.30
CA ARG A 57 60.50 90.73 4.08
C ARG A 57 61.28 90.17 2.90
N HIS A 58 60.75 89.12 2.28
CA HIS A 58 61.17 88.54 1.01
C HIS A 58 60.08 88.80 -0.04
N SER A 59 60.22 89.93 -0.75
CA SER A 59 59.27 90.37 -1.77
C SER A 59 59.19 89.37 -2.92
N LEU A 60 57.97 88.98 -3.31
CA LEU A 60 57.70 88.17 -4.50
C LEU A 60 57.16 89.03 -5.65
N LYS A 61 56.27 89.98 -5.34
CA LYS A 61 55.71 90.92 -6.33
C LYS A 61 55.38 92.25 -5.64
N SER A 62 55.56 93.37 -6.35
CA SER A 62 55.32 94.69 -5.79
C SER A 62 54.78 95.67 -6.83
N SER A 63 54.34 96.86 -6.39
CA SER A 63 53.94 97.94 -7.28
C SER A 63 55.12 98.67 -7.96
N ASN A 64 56.38 98.31 -7.66
CA ASN A 64 57.52 98.83 -8.40
C ASN A 64 57.55 98.20 -9.81
N THR A 65 57.98 98.97 -10.82
CA THR A 65 57.97 98.56 -12.24
C THR A 65 58.77 97.27 -12.54
N ASN A 66 59.70 96.90 -11.65
CA ASN A 66 60.53 95.70 -11.74
C ASN A 66 60.29 94.70 -10.60
N ASN A 67 59.18 94.81 -9.87
CA ASN A 67 58.84 93.99 -8.70
C ASN A 67 59.90 93.99 -7.57
N THR A 68 60.79 94.99 -7.54
CA THR A 68 61.76 95.11 -6.45
C THR A 68 61.06 95.36 -5.12
N LYS A 69 61.70 94.90 -4.04
CA LYS A 69 61.22 95.12 -2.67
C LYS A 69 60.97 96.61 -2.43
N ILE A 70 59.78 96.93 -1.93
CA ILE A 70 59.41 98.31 -1.60
C ILE A 70 60.14 98.74 -0.34
N ASP A 71 60.74 99.93 -0.39
CA ASP A 71 61.17 100.64 0.81
C ASP A 71 59.98 101.44 1.36
N PHE A 72 59.34 100.89 2.38
CA PHE A 72 58.16 101.51 2.99
C PHE A 72 58.61 102.60 3.96
N LEU A 73 58.12 103.82 3.75
CA LEU A 73 58.33 104.91 4.68
C LEU A 73 57.63 104.66 6.02
N THR A 74 58.13 105.31 7.07
CA THR A 74 57.53 105.26 8.41
C THR A 74 56.06 105.69 8.36
N GLY A 75 55.21 104.97 9.10
CA GLY A 75 53.77 105.20 9.18
C GLY A 75 52.99 103.90 9.17
N PRO A 76 51.66 103.96 9.36
CA PRO A 76 50.81 102.76 9.37
C PRO A 76 50.90 102.01 8.04
N LYS A 77 50.82 100.69 8.13
CA LYS A 77 50.79 99.76 7.00
C LYS A 77 49.71 98.74 7.28
N GLU A 78 48.90 98.44 6.28
CA GLU A 78 47.96 97.33 6.36
C GLU A 78 48.70 96.08 5.95
N VAL A 79 48.78 95.10 6.85
CA VAL A 79 49.42 93.81 6.58
C VAL A 79 48.40 92.71 6.74
N PHE A 80 48.10 92.03 5.65
CA PHE A 80 47.27 90.84 5.64
C PHE A 80 48.18 89.61 5.54
N VAL A 81 48.15 88.75 6.55
CA VAL A 81 48.91 87.49 6.56
C VAL A 81 47.96 86.33 6.25
N THR A 82 48.38 85.45 5.34
CA THR A 82 47.61 84.26 4.96
C THR A 82 48.54 83.04 4.82
N TYR A 83 47.96 81.85 4.72
CA TYR A 83 48.70 80.65 4.34
C TYR A 83 48.92 80.62 2.82
N PRO A 84 50.07 80.12 2.34
CA PRO A 84 50.28 79.96 0.92
C PRO A 84 49.36 78.86 0.41
N ALA A 85 48.84 79.01 -0.81
CA ALA A 85 47.92 78.04 -1.41
C ALA A 85 48.51 76.61 -1.44
N THR A 86 49.83 76.48 -1.58
CA THR A 86 50.54 75.19 -1.59
C THR A 86 50.58 74.47 -0.24
N HIS A 87 50.32 75.18 0.86
CA HIS A 87 50.30 74.63 2.23
C HIS A 87 48.92 74.72 2.87
N SER A 88 47.91 75.16 2.11
CA SER A 88 46.54 75.27 2.57
C SER A 88 45.74 74.04 2.16
N VAL A 89 44.81 73.61 3.01
CA VAL A 89 43.82 72.58 2.66
C VAL A 89 42.51 73.29 2.41
N TYR A 90 41.90 73.04 1.26
CA TYR A 90 40.61 73.62 0.91
C TYR A 90 39.67 72.56 0.37
N HIS A 91 38.40 72.89 0.47
CA HIS A 91 37.29 72.10 -0.04
C HIS A 91 36.81 72.74 -1.33
N ALA A 92 36.60 71.93 -2.37
CA ALA A 92 36.24 72.41 -3.69
C ALA A 92 34.76 72.21 -4.05
N ALA A 93 33.87 71.89 -3.11
CA ALA A 93 32.53 71.52 -3.54
C ALA A 93 31.70 72.64 -4.14
N GLY A 94 30.81 72.21 -5.02
CA GLY A 94 29.96 73.07 -5.82
C GLY A 94 30.72 73.74 -6.97
N HIS A 95 32.04 73.50 -7.10
CA HIS A 95 32.83 74.06 -8.20
C HIS A 95 32.52 73.38 -9.54
N SER A 96 32.30 72.06 -9.55
CA SER A 96 31.89 71.28 -10.73
C SER A 96 31.22 69.96 -10.29
N SER A 97 30.76 69.16 -11.27
CA SER A 97 30.24 67.81 -11.02
C SER A 97 31.24 66.88 -10.34
N ASP A 98 32.55 67.12 -10.51
CA ASP A 98 33.61 66.33 -9.90
C ASP A 98 33.83 66.66 -8.42
N TYR A 99 33.26 67.78 -7.96
CA TYR A 99 33.33 68.24 -6.58
C TYR A 99 31.91 68.45 -6.03
N PRO A 100 31.19 67.36 -5.73
CA PRO A 100 29.84 67.43 -5.21
C PRO A 100 29.81 68.10 -3.84
N THR A 101 28.70 68.78 -3.52
CA THR A 101 28.45 69.33 -2.18
C THR A 101 28.51 68.22 -1.14
N PRO A 102 29.22 68.41 -0.02
CA PRO A 102 29.27 67.41 1.04
C PRO A 102 27.86 67.20 1.57
N GLU A 103 27.43 65.95 1.61
CA GLU A 103 26.21 65.55 2.27
C GLU A 103 26.50 65.14 3.71
N ASP A 104 25.47 65.16 4.56
CA ASP A 104 25.61 64.71 5.93
C ASP A 104 26.14 63.28 5.97
N LYS A 105 27.08 63.05 6.90
CA LYS A 105 27.79 61.78 7.10
C LYS A 105 28.58 61.28 5.87
N GLY A 106 28.87 62.13 4.87
CA GLY A 106 29.70 61.78 3.72
C GLY A 106 31.18 61.55 4.09
N LEU A 107 31.84 60.60 3.43
CA LEU A 107 33.26 60.34 3.66
C LEU A 107 34.14 61.28 2.83
N ALA A 108 35.01 62.03 3.51
CA ALA A 108 35.99 62.91 2.87
C ALA A 108 37.18 62.12 2.31
N VAL A 109 37.63 62.49 1.12
CA VAL A 109 38.78 61.91 0.42
C VAL A 109 39.69 63.00 -0.12
N TRP A 110 40.99 62.73 -0.21
CA TRP A 110 41.91 63.63 -0.90
C TRP A 110 41.78 63.44 -2.42
N SER A 111 41.38 64.49 -3.14
CA SER A 111 41.39 64.48 -4.62
C SER A 111 42.70 65.01 -5.19
N SER A 112 43.43 65.82 -4.42
CA SER A 112 44.80 66.27 -4.72
C SER A 112 45.56 66.57 -3.42
N ARG A 113 46.77 67.10 -3.51
CA ARG A 113 47.61 67.45 -2.34
C ARG A 113 46.95 68.45 -1.38
N ASN A 114 46.09 69.32 -1.89
CA ASN A 114 45.52 70.44 -1.14
C ASN A 114 43.99 70.48 -1.17
N VAL A 115 43.34 69.50 -1.84
CA VAL A 115 41.88 69.48 -2.03
C VAL A 115 41.26 68.26 -1.35
N LEU A 116 40.32 68.53 -0.44
CA LEU A 116 39.38 67.55 0.09
C LEU A 116 38.13 67.51 -0.80
N ASN A 117 37.72 66.31 -1.18
CA ASN A 117 36.53 65.99 -1.96
C ASN A 117 35.66 64.96 -1.24
N TYR A 118 34.47 64.71 -1.76
CA TYR A 118 33.50 63.78 -1.20
C TYR A 118 32.91 62.88 -2.28
N TYR A 119 32.59 61.65 -1.93
CA TYR A 119 31.82 60.75 -2.78
C TYR A 119 30.46 60.50 -2.13
N SER A 120 29.38 60.90 -2.78
CA SER A 120 28.01 60.67 -2.29
C SER A 120 27.65 59.19 -2.18
N SER A 121 28.38 58.32 -2.88
CA SER A 121 28.23 56.87 -2.77
C SER A 121 28.93 56.26 -1.55
N LEU A 122 29.77 56.99 -0.81
CA LEU A 122 30.40 56.51 0.43
C LEU A 122 29.91 57.34 1.62
N LYS A 123 29.10 56.73 2.47
CA LYS A 123 28.49 57.40 3.62
C LYS A 123 28.67 56.58 4.89
N TRP A 124 28.94 57.26 5.98
CA TRP A 124 28.79 56.71 7.32
C TRP A 124 27.33 56.85 7.75
N ASP A 125 26.75 55.85 8.40
CA ASP A 125 25.46 55.99 9.06
C ASP A 125 25.66 55.95 10.56
N ASP A 126 25.41 57.07 11.24
CA ASP A 126 25.54 57.16 12.67
C ASP A 126 24.44 56.43 13.46
N ASP A 127 23.28 56.16 12.87
CA ASP A 127 22.19 55.48 13.56
C ASP A 127 22.46 53.97 13.60
N PHE A 128 22.96 53.43 12.49
CA PHE A 128 23.30 52.00 12.36
C PHE A 128 24.79 51.68 12.60
N LYS A 129 25.62 52.72 12.81
CA LYS A 129 27.08 52.62 12.97
C LYS A 129 27.74 51.81 11.85
N CYS A 130 27.39 52.13 10.60
CA CYS A 130 27.84 51.40 9.43
C CYS A 130 28.41 52.27 8.31
N LEU A 131 29.30 51.68 7.51
CA LEU A 131 29.75 52.25 6.24
C LEU A 131 28.86 51.74 5.10
N SER A 132 28.15 52.65 4.44
CA SER A 132 27.41 52.40 3.21
C SER A 132 28.27 52.71 1.97
N ILE A 133 28.27 51.79 1.02
CA ILE A 133 28.90 51.93 -0.30
C ILE A 133 27.82 51.69 -1.35
N GLN A 134 27.47 52.72 -2.11
CA GLN A 134 26.41 52.68 -3.14
C GLN A 134 25.04 52.17 -2.62
N GLN A 135 24.77 52.30 -1.32
CA GLN A 135 23.50 51.93 -0.69
C GLN A 135 22.82 53.20 -0.14
N ALA A 136 21.97 53.82 -0.95
CA ALA A 136 21.40 55.14 -0.65
C ALA A 136 20.30 55.12 0.43
N THR A 137 19.64 54.00 0.62
CA THR A 137 18.58 53.79 1.60
C THR A 137 18.83 52.49 2.32
N ASP A 138 18.55 52.40 3.62
CA ASP A 138 18.43 51.14 4.37
C ASP A 138 19.70 50.35 4.74
N ALA A 139 20.87 51.00 4.78
CA ALA A 139 22.09 50.38 5.31
C ALA A 139 21.88 49.84 6.73
N LYS A 140 22.07 48.52 6.92
CA LYS A 140 21.74 47.82 8.18
C LYS A 140 22.92 47.08 8.80
N TYR A 141 24.01 46.93 8.05
CA TYR A 141 25.16 46.10 8.44
C TYR A 141 26.42 46.95 8.48
N GLY A 142 27.36 46.64 9.37
CA GLY A 142 28.56 47.45 9.62
C GLY A 142 29.33 47.90 8.37
N VAL A 143 29.34 47.07 7.32
CA VAL A 143 29.64 47.48 5.95
C VAL A 143 28.51 47.00 5.05
N ASP A 144 27.82 47.92 4.39
CA ASP A 144 26.72 47.61 3.48
C ASP A 144 27.11 48.05 2.06
N VAL A 145 27.20 47.08 1.15
CA VAL A 145 27.65 47.32 -0.22
C VAL A 145 26.49 47.10 -1.16
N GLY A 146 25.89 48.21 -1.58
CA GLY A 146 24.84 48.27 -2.60
C GLY A 146 25.40 48.20 -4.02
N GLY A 147 24.51 48.25 -5.00
CA GLY A 147 24.83 48.22 -6.42
C GLY A 147 23.58 48.50 -7.25
N ASP A 148 23.71 49.27 -8.33
CA ASP A 148 22.56 49.64 -9.16
C ASP A 148 22.11 48.45 -10.05
N SER A 149 20.81 48.22 -10.03
CA SER A 149 20.16 46.90 -10.08
C SER A 149 20.00 46.27 -11.47
N SER A 150 20.75 46.70 -12.49
CA SER A 150 20.65 46.09 -13.83
C SER A 150 21.96 45.67 -14.47
N GLU A 151 23.11 46.24 -14.09
CA GLU A 151 24.40 45.96 -14.76
C GLU A 151 25.56 45.68 -13.79
N TYR A 152 25.46 46.13 -12.53
CA TYR A 152 26.56 46.06 -11.57
C TYR A 152 26.09 45.49 -10.22
N HIS A 153 26.12 44.16 -10.12
CA HIS A 153 26.04 43.50 -8.81
C HIS A 153 27.26 43.86 -7.96
N SER A 154 27.06 44.13 -6.68
CA SER A 154 28.12 44.30 -5.70
C SER A 154 28.99 43.05 -5.68
N ARG A 155 30.26 43.18 -6.07
CA ARG A 155 31.24 42.08 -6.07
C ARG A 155 32.38 42.43 -5.14
N ILE A 156 32.56 41.63 -4.10
CA ILE A 156 33.69 41.78 -3.18
C ILE A 156 34.78 40.79 -3.59
N ARG A 157 35.92 41.31 -4.06
CA ARG A 157 37.13 40.53 -4.30
C ARG A 157 38.04 40.62 -3.07
N ALA A 158 38.16 39.52 -2.35
CA ALA A 158 39.05 39.40 -1.19
C ALA A 158 40.00 38.20 -1.38
N SER A 159 41.18 38.24 -0.77
CA SER A 159 42.11 37.10 -0.70
C SER A 159 41.60 35.98 0.23
N GLY A 160 40.59 36.27 1.05
CA GLY A 160 39.90 35.32 1.91
C GLY A 160 38.91 36.04 2.82
N TYR A 161 38.06 35.28 3.49
CA TYR A 161 37.16 35.77 4.54
C TYR A 161 37.46 35.03 5.84
N TYR A 162 37.71 35.79 6.92
CA TYR A 162 37.67 35.25 8.27
C TYR A 162 36.26 35.46 8.82
N VAL A 163 35.52 34.38 9.02
CA VAL A 163 34.12 34.41 9.39
C VAL A 163 34.00 33.88 10.82
N GLY A 164 33.34 34.64 11.69
CA GLY A 164 33.08 34.22 13.07
C GLY A 164 31.91 33.25 13.17
N ASP A 165 31.35 33.11 14.38
CA ASP A 165 30.30 32.14 14.70
C ASP A 165 28.97 32.35 13.94
N VAL A 166 28.81 33.50 13.26
CA VAL A 166 27.61 33.84 12.50
C VAL A 166 27.61 33.30 11.07
N GLY A 167 28.74 32.80 10.56
CA GLY A 167 28.82 32.21 9.22
C GLY A 167 28.61 33.20 8.05
N VAL A 168 28.50 32.64 6.84
CA VAL A 168 28.20 33.38 5.59
C VAL A 168 26.72 33.19 5.25
N TYR A 169 25.98 34.29 5.17
CA TYR A 169 24.54 34.26 4.86
C TYR A 169 24.27 34.34 3.35
N PHE A 170 23.41 33.46 2.86
CA PHE A 170 22.88 33.42 1.51
C PHE A 170 21.37 33.68 1.56
N ARG A 171 20.90 34.72 0.87
CA ARG A 171 19.48 35.08 0.83
C ARG A 171 18.66 34.02 0.07
N ALA A 172 17.43 33.75 0.51
CA ALA A 172 16.45 33.02 -0.30
C ALA A 172 16.13 33.77 -1.61
N ASN A 173 15.72 33.05 -2.65
CA ASN A 173 15.46 33.58 -3.99
C ASN A 173 16.67 34.29 -4.62
N ASN A 174 17.89 33.86 -4.27
CA ASN A 174 19.12 34.45 -4.81
C ASN A 174 19.16 34.29 -6.33
N GLY A 175 19.61 35.33 -7.04
CA GLY A 175 19.67 35.31 -8.51
C GLY A 175 18.30 35.18 -9.19
N ASN A 176 17.20 35.55 -8.52
CA ASN A 176 15.82 35.35 -8.97
C ASN A 176 15.39 33.88 -9.13
N ASP A 177 16.13 32.94 -8.53
CA ASP A 177 15.73 31.53 -8.49
C ASP A 177 14.83 31.27 -7.28
N SER A 178 13.52 31.19 -7.52
CA SER A 178 12.51 30.93 -6.47
C SER A 178 12.68 29.59 -5.74
N SER A 179 13.47 28.66 -6.28
CA SER A 179 13.75 27.37 -5.63
C SER A 179 14.90 27.46 -4.63
N TYR A 180 15.73 28.50 -4.72
CA TYR A 180 16.87 28.69 -3.83
C TYR A 180 16.42 29.15 -2.44
N GLN A 181 16.46 28.24 -1.46
CA GLN A 181 15.99 28.51 -0.11
C GLN A 181 16.93 29.43 0.71
N GLY A 182 18.18 29.64 0.26
CA GLY A 182 19.18 30.37 1.02
C GLY A 182 19.63 29.62 2.29
N GLY A 183 20.18 30.36 3.25
CA GLY A 183 20.64 29.83 4.53
C GLY A 183 21.97 30.41 4.98
N THR A 184 22.45 29.98 6.15
CA THR A 184 23.73 30.43 6.71
C THR A 184 24.74 29.28 6.69
N GLN A 185 25.88 29.49 6.05
CA GLN A 185 26.99 28.55 6.04
C GLN A 185 27.95 28.86 7.19
N PHE A 186 27.93 28.02 8.22
CA PHE A 186 28.82 28.14 9.39
C PHE A 186 30.18 27.48 9.20
N LYS A 187 30.27 26.51 8.30
CA LYS A 187 31.49 25.75 8.01
C LYS A 187 31.77 25.81 6.53
N HIS A 188 33.05 25.83 6.16
CA HIS A 188 33.44 25.78 4.76
C HIS A 188 32.79 24.57 4.07
N PHE A 189 32.37 24.76 2.82
CA PHE A 189 31.85 23.67 2.02
C PHE A 189 32.97 22.68 1.69
N LEU A 190 32.75 21.40 2.01
CA LEU A 190 33.57 20.30 1.55
C LEU A 190 32.80 19.55 0.46
N PRO A 191 33.27 19.58 -0.80
CA PRO A 191 32.66 18.80 -1.87
C PRO A 191 32.57 17.33 -1.49
N ASN A 192 31.49 16.67 -1.88
CA ASN A 192 31.42 15.22 -1.74
C ASN A 192 32.55 14.58 -2.55
N THR A 193 33.09 13.49 -2.01
CA THR A 193 34.12 12.67 -2.68
C THR A 193 33.64 11.23 -2.73
N ILE A 194 33.87 10.58 -3.87
CA ILE A 194 33.63 9.14 -4.01
C ILE A 194 34.91 8.40 -3.65
N ASP A 195 34.82 7.48 -2.70
CA ASP A 195 35.91 6.55 -2.42
C ASP A 195 35.95 5.44 -3.48
N THR A 196 37.10 5.28 -4.12
CA THR A 196 37.33 4.22 -5.11
C THR A 196 37.75 2.89 -4.48
N THR A 197 38.22 2.92 -3.24
CA THR A 197 38.69 1.74 -2.49
C THR A 197 37.54 0.84 -2.08
N THR A 198 36.37 1.44 -1.82
CA THR A 198 35.15 0.74 -1.40
C THR A 198 34.20 0.42 -2.56
N TYR A 199 34.66 0.63 -3.80
CA TYR A 199 33.87 0.51 -5.03
C TYR A 199 32.59 1.36 -5.06
N ALA A 200 32.48 2.39 -4.20
CA ALA A 200 31.36 3.32 -4.22
C ALA A 200 31.22 4.01 -5.59
N SER A 201 32.33 4.15 -6.33
CA SER A 201 32.35 4.66 -7.71
C SER A 201 31.63 3.79 -8.74
N LEU A 202 31.29 2.54 -8.42
CA LEU A 202 30.48 1.68 -9.28
C LEU A 202 28.98 1.97 -9.11
N VAL A 203 28.57 2.45 -7.92
CA VAL A 203 27.18 2.67 -7.55
C VAL A 203 26.79 4.14 -7.67
N LEU A 204 27.66 5.03 -7.20
CA LEU A 204 27.38 6.44 -7.03
C LEU A 204 28.08 7.29 -8.08
N ASN A 205 27.43 8.39 -8.45
CA ASN A 205 27.96 9.48 -9.23
C ASN A 205 27.68 10.79 -8.49
N LEU A 206 28.61 11.73 -8.56
CA LEU A 206 28.41 13.08 -8.03
C LEU A 206 28.24 14.06 -9.18
N ASP A 207 27.27 14.97 -9.06
CA ASP A 207 27.12 16.10 -9.98
C ASP A 207 26.69 17.39 -9.27
N GLY A 208 26.36 18.41 -10.05
CA GLY A 208 26.22 19.78 -9.58
C GLY A 208 27.52 20.55 -9.74
N ASP A 209 27.47 21.86 -9.47
CA ASP A 209 28.61 22.76 -9.69
C ASP A 209 29.75 22.46 -8.71
N VAL A 210 29.41 21.94 -7.53
CA VAL A 210 30.34 21.65 -6.44
C VAL A 210 30.23 20.21 -5.93
N LYS A 211 29.68 19.29 -6.75
CA LYS A 211 29.49 17.86 -6.43
C LYS A 211 28.52 17.61 -5.27
N GLU A 212 27.56 18.49 -5.08
CA GLU A 212 26.57 18.45 -4.02
C GLU A 212 25.50 17.36 -4.23
N ASN A 213 25.23 16.98 -5.47
CA ASN A 213 24.19 15.99 -5.78
C ASN A 213 24.77 14.59 -5.82
N ILE A 214 24.18 13.68 -5.05
CA ILE A 214 24.53 12.26 -5.04
C ILE A 214 23.50 11.51 -5.90
N LYS A 215 23.97 10.83 -6.94
CA LYS A 215 23.14 10.09 -7.90
C LYS A 215 23.61 8.65 -8.03
N PHE A 216 22.73 7.76 -8.50
CA PHE A 216 23.13 6.42 -8.90
C PHE A 216 23.70 6.40 -10.31
N LYS A 217 24.72 5.57 -10.53
CA LYS A 217 25.19 5.23 -11.88
C LYS A 217 24.25 4.25 -12.55
N THR A 218 24.10 4.40 -13.86
CA THR A 218 23.44 3.41 -14.71
C THR A 218 24.18 2.08 -14.65
N GLN A 219 23.44 0.99 -14.51
CA GLN A 219 24.00 -0.36 -14.44
C GLN A 219 23.65 -1.14 -15.70
N SER A 220 24.62 -1.91 -16.21
CA SER A 220 24.38 -2.86 -17.28
C SER A 220 23.37 -3.92 -16.82
N ALA A 221 22.46 -4.31 -17.70
CA ALA A 221 21.54 -5.40 -17.42
C ALA A 221 22.33 -6.68 -17.03
N ARG A 222 21.75 -7.49 -16.12
CA ARG A 222 22.30 -8.77 -15.61
C ARG A 222 23.41 -8.68 -14.56
N TYR A 223 23.88 -7.49 -14.22
CA TYR A 223 24.81 -7.31 -13.09
C TYR A 223 24.02 -7.05 -11.81
N ILE A 224 24.45 -7.68 -10.72
CA ILE A 224 23.90 -7.48 -9.38
C ILE A 224 24.97 -6.88 -8.48
N PHE A 225 24.54 -6.07 -7.52
CA PHE A 225 25.43 -5.55 -6.50
C PHE A 225 25.56 -6.57 -5.37
N ALA A 226 26.67 -7.29 -5.35
CA ALA A 226 26.90 -8.39 -4.43
C ALA A 226 28.31 -8.30 -3.83
N GLY A 227 28.50 -8.95 -2.67
CA GLY A 227 29.81 -9.10 -2.02
C GLY A 227 30.83 -9.85 -2.89
N PRO A 228 32.03 -10.15 -2.37
CA PRO A 228 32.99 -10.99 -3.07
C PRO A 228 32.36 -12.32 -3.49
N GLN A 229 32.81 -12.87 -4.62
CA GLN A 229 32.37 -14.19 -5.09
C GLN A 229 33.07 -15.23 -4.22
N ASP A 230 32.35 -16.26 -3.74
CA ASP A 230 32.91 -17.31 -2.88
C ASP A 230 33.62 -18.41 -3.69
N ASP A 231 34.48 -18.04 -4.65
CA ASP A 231 35.19 -18.97 -5.56
C ASP A 231 36.58 -19.41 -5.06
N CYS A 232 36.88 -19.11 -3.81
CA CYS A 232 38.17 -19.32 -3.18
C CYS A 232 38.14 -20.55 -2.26
N ALA A 233 39.13 -21.43 -2.41
CA ALA A 233 39.27 -22.61 -1.56
C ALA A 233 39.61 -22.19 -0.12
N GLY A 234 38.61 -22.20 0.77
CA GLY A 234 38.76 -21.91 2.19
C GLY A 234 37.98 -20.69 2.72
N GLY A 235 37.11 -20.08 1.90
CA GLY A 235 36.30 -18.92 2.26
C GLY A 235 36.98 -17.60 1.88
N CYS A 236 36.23 -16.71 1.25
CA CYS A 236 36.83 -15.49 0.68
C CYS A 236 37.05 -14.45 1.77
N PRO A 237 38.15 -13.67 1.69
CA PRO A 237 38.30 -12.51 2.55
C PRO A 237 37.11 -11.57 2.37
N ASP A 238 36.66 -10.97 3.47
CA ASP A 238 35.69 -9.88 3.42
C ASP A 238 36.22 -8.77 2.49
N ASP A 239 35.40 -8.38 1.52
CA ASP A 239 35.70 -7.30 0.57
C ASP A 239 34.42 -6.50 0.27
N TYR A 240 34.59 -5.31 -0.30
CA TYR A 240 33.48 -4.43 -0.64
C TYR A 240 32.64 -5.00 -1.79
N PRO A 241 31.32 -4.81 -1.77
CA PRO A 241 30.45 -5.26 -2.84
C PRO A 241 30.75 -4.54 -4.17
N ARG A 242 30.55 -5.27 -5.27
CA ARG A 242 30.73 -4.77 -6.63
C ARG A 242 29.62 -5.28 -7.54
N PHE A 243 29.40 -4.59 -8.66
CA PHE A 243 28.53 -5.11 -9.70
C PHE A 243 29.21 -6.27 -10.43
N ARG A 244 28.65 -7.47 -10.30
CA ARG A 244 29.11 -8.70 -10.97
C ARG A 244 27.93 -9.59 -11.38
N LEU A 245 28.19 -10.60 -12.19
CA LEU A 245 27.20 -11.64 -12.49
C LEU A 245 26.92 -12.46 -11.23
N LEU A 246 25.68 -12.93 -11.09
CA LEU A 246 25.27 -13.86 -10.05
C LEU A 246 25.95 -15.21 -10.28
N HIS A 247 26.64 -15.72 -9.26
CA HIS A 247 27.22 -17.05 -9.20
C HIS A 247 26.28 -18.00 -8.45
N ILE A 248 26.43 -19.31 -8.65
CA ILE A 248 25.59 -20.30 -7.95
C ILE A 248 25.76 -20.21 -6.43
N ASP A 249 26.96 -19.87 -5.97
CA ASP A 249 27.30 -19.74 -4.54
C ASP A 249 26.68 -18.49 -3.89
N ASP A 250 26.24 -17.51 -4.69
CA ASP A 250 25.47 -16.36 -4.19
C ASP A 250 24.01 -16.72 -3.88
N ILE A 251 23.54 -17.86 -4.41
CA ILE A 251 22.19 -18.35 -4.20
C ILE A 251 22.24 -19.24 -2.96
N PRO A 252 21.49 -18.93 -1.89
CA PRO A 252 21.46 -19.78 -0.70
C PRO A 252 20.96 -21.18 -1.07
N ASP A 253 21.36 -22.20 -0.29
CA ASP A 253 20.89 -23.56 -0.53
C ASP A 253 19.34 -23.63 -0.47
N LEU A 254 18.74 -23.87 -1.64
CA LEU A 254 17.31 -24.00 -1.82
C LEU A 254 16.82 -25.44 -1.66
N SER A 255 17.67 -26.36 -1.17
CA SER A 255 17.31 -27.77 -0.95
C SER A 255 16.07 -27.96 -0.07
N SER A 256 15.77 -27.01 0.81
CA SER A 256 14.55 -26.98 1.63
C SER A 256 13.28 -26.57 0.88
N LEU A 257 13.39 -25.93 -0.28
CA LEU A 257 12.28 -25.48 -1.13
C LEU A 257 11.93 -26.50 -2.22
N TYR A 258 12.88 -27.35 -2.63
CA TYR A 258 12.64 -28.41 -3.61
C TYR A 258 12.43 -29.75 -2.90
N THR A 259 11.26 -30.36 -3.10
CA THR A 259 11.03 -31.74 -2.67
C THR A 259 12.04 -32.64 -3.37
N THR A 260 12.78 -33.45 -2.62
CA THR A 260 13.69 -34.43 -3.23
C THR A 260 12.87 -35.46 -4.03
N PRO A 261 13.45 -36.09 -5.06
CA PRO A 261 12.81 -37.21 -5.76
C PRO A 261 12.35 -38.32 -4.80
N ALA A 262 13.07 -38.55 -3.71
CA ALA A 262 12.69 -39.51 -2.66
C ALA A 262 11.43 -39.10 -1.89
N ALA A 263 11.25 -37.81 -1.59
CA ALA A 263 10.02 -37.31 -0.97
C ALA A 263 8.83 -37.33 -1.94
N LEU A 264 9.07 -37.11 -3.24
CA LEU A 264 8.06 -37.28 -4.28
C LEU A 264 7.68 -38.76 -4.46
N GLU A 265 8.64 -39.67 -4.41
CA GLU A 265 8.43 -41.12 -4.50
C GLU A 265 7.67 -41.65 -3.29
N ALA A 266 7.97 -41.16 -2.08
CA ALA A 266 7.20 -41.48 -0.88
C ALA A 266 5.74 -41.01 -0.98
N ALA A 267 5.50 -39.79 -1.47
CA ALA A 267 4.14 -39.28 -1.70
C ALA A 267 3.41 -40.05 -2.81
N SER A 268 4.11 -40.38 -3.91
CA SER A 268 3.57 -41.14 -5.03
C SER A 268 3.26 -42.60 -4.65
N GLY A 269 4.05 -43.21 -3.77
CA GLY A 269 3.81 -44.56 -3.25
C GLY A 269 2.52 -44.64 -2.45
N VAL A 270 2.22 -43.61 -1.64
CA VAL A 270 0.95 -43.51 -0.90
C VAL A 270 -0.24 -43.40 -1.85
N LEU A 271 -0.14 -42.58 -2.91
CA LEU A 271 -1.20 -42.45 -3.91
C LEU A 271 -1.45 -43.76 -4.66
N LYS A 272 -0.39 -44.51 -4.97
CA LYS A 272 -0.50 -45.83 -5.61
C LYS A 272 -1.22 -46.83 -4.69
N GLN A 273 -0.84 -46.90 -3.42
CA GLN A 273 -1.49 -47.80 -2.45
C GLN A 273 -2.97 -47.45 -2.27
N GLN A 274 -3.31 -46.16 -2.16
CA GLN A 274 -4.72 -45.72 -2.07
C GLN A 274 -5.55 -46.11 -3.30
N ALA A 275 -4.96 -46.05 -4.49
CA ALA A 275 -5.62 -46.47 -5.73
C ALA A 275 -5.82 -48.00 -5.79
N GLU A 276 -4.83 -48.78 -5.35
CA GLU A 276 -4.91 -50.24 -5.22
C GLU A 276 -5.98 -50.64 -4.19
N ASP A 277 -5.96 -50.05 -2.99
CA ASP A 277 -6.94 -50.30 -1.93
C ASP A 277 -8.37 -49.96 -2.37
N TYR A 278 -8.56 -48.85 -3.08
CA TYR A 278 -9.87 -48.48 -3.64
C TYR A 278 -10.34 -49.50 -4.68
N THR A 279 -9.43 -49.95 -5.55
CA THR A 279 -9.75 -50.93 -6.60
C THR A 279 -10.14 -52.27 -5.98
N ASP A 280 -9.39 -52.74 -4.98
CA ASP A 280 -9.67 -53.99 -4.28
C ASP A 280 -11.01 -53.95 -3.53
N ALA A 281 -11.33 -52.81 -2.89
CA ALA A 281 -12.63 -52.61 -2.25
C ALA A 281 -13.79 -52.66 -3.25
N GLN A 282 -13.63 -52.07 -4.44
CA GLN A 282 -14.63 -52.13 -5.51
C GLN A 282 -14.79 -53.56 -6.05
N VAL A 283 -13.69 -54.27 -6.29
CA VAL A 283 -13.71 -55.67 -6.76
C VAL A 283 -14.44 -56.56 -5.74
N SER A 284 -14.11 -56.45 -4.46
CA SER A 284 -14.76 -57.20 -3.38
C SER A 284 -16.29 -56.98 -3.34
N THR A 285 -16.71 -55.72 -3.51
CA THR A 285 -18.14 -55.35 -3.57
C THR A 285 -18.83 -55.98 -4.78
N ILE A 286 -18.20 -55.92 -5.95
CA ILE A 286 -18.73 -56.51 -7.19
C ILE A 286 -18.84 -58.03 -7.06
N THR A 287 -17.81 -58.69 -6.52
CA THR A 287 -17.82 -60.15 -6.29
C THR A 287 -18.99 -60.54 -5.38
N THR A 288 -19.19 -59.83 -4.26
CA THR A 288 -20.30 -60.10 -3.33
C THR A 288 -21.65 -59.95 -4.03
N ASN A 289 -21.83 -58.91 -4.84
CA ASN A 289 -23.08 -58.71 -5.60
C ASN A 289 -23.30 -59.82 -6.63
N PHE A 290 -22.24 -60.28 -7.29
CA PHE A 290 -22.30 -61.38 -8.25
C PHE A 290 -22.69 -62.70 -7.57
N ASP A 291 -22.13 -63.01 -6.40
CA ASP A 291 -22.44 -64.22 -5.63
C ASP A 291 -23.90 -64.24 -5.14
N ASN A 292 -24.39 -63.08 -4.67
CA ASN A 292 -25.79 -62.91 -4.28
C ASN A 292 -26.74 -63.13 -5.47
N LEU A 293 -26.42 -62.54 -6.63
CA LEU A 293 -27.20 -62.72 -7.85
C LEU A 293 -27.18 -64.19 -8.31
N SER A 294 -26.02 -64.83 -8.30
CA SER A 294 -25.84 -66.24 -8.64
C SER A 294 -26.71 -67.14 -7.76
N THR A 295 -26.73 -66.87 -6.44
CA THR A 295 -27.57 -67.61 -5.49
C THR A 295 -29.05 -67.40 -5.78
N SER A 296 -29.49 -66.16 -6.00
CA SER A 296 -30.89 -65.84 -6.33
C SER A 296 -31.36 -66.52 -7.63
N VAL A 297 -30.51 -66.56 -8.66
CA VAL A 297 -30.82 -67.23 -9.93
C VAL A 297 -30.93 -68.73 -9.72
N ASN A 298 -29.99 -69.35 -8.99
CA ASN A 298 -30.03 -70.79 -8.71
C ASN A 298 -31.26 -71.18 -7.89
N THR A 299 -31.68 -70.36 -6.91
CA THR A 299 -32.94 -70.58 -6.18
C THR A 299 -34.16 -70.50 -7.11
N SER A 300 -34.21 -69.49 -7.99
CA SER A 300 -35.32 -69.35 -8.95
C SER A 300 -35.41 -70.54 -9.93
N ILE A 301 -34.26 -71.08 -10.34
CA ILE A 301 -34.21 -72.30 -11.16
C ILE A 301 -34.79 -73.48 -10.39
N ALA A 302 -34.40 -73.69 -9.14
CA ALA A 302 -34.90 -74.79 -8.31
C ALA A 302 -36.42 -74.69 -8.07
N ASP A 303 -36.94 -73.47 -7.87
CA ASP A 303 -38.38 -73.23 -7.71
C ASP A 303 -39.14 -73.55 -9.00
N LEU A 304 -38.60 -73.17 -10.17
CA LEU A 304 -39.18 -73.51 -11.49
C LEU A 304 -39.17 -75.02 -11.75
N GLU A 305 -38.08 -75.71 -11.42
CA GLU A 305 -38.00 -77.18 -11.53
C GLU A 305 -39.06 -77.87 -10.66
N THR A 306 -39.26 -77.37 -9.43
CA THR A 306 -40.28 -77.88 -8.52
C THR A 306 -41.69 -77.63 -9.06
N ALA A 307 -41.97 -76.41 -9.56
CA ALA A 307 -43.26 -76.07 -10.16
C ALA A 307 -43.58 -76.94 -11.41
N SER A 308 -42.59 -77.13 -12.29
CA SER A 308 -42.71 -77.99 -13.47
C SER A 308 -42.99 -79.45 -13.11
N THR A 309 -42.32 -79.96 -12.08
CA THR A 309 -42.53 -81.33 -11.56
C THR A 309 -43.96 -81.48 -11.03
N ASN A 310 -44.44 -80.52 -10.23
CA ASN A 310 -45.80 -80.53 -9.70
C ASN A 310 -46.85 -80.45 -10.82
N GLN A 311 -46.61 -79.62 -11.85
CA GLN A 311 -47.53 -79.52 -12.99
C GLN A 311 -47.58 -80.82 -13.80
N THR A 312 -46.43 -81.48 -14.00
CA THR A 312 -46.36 -82.78 -14.68
C THR A 312 -47.16 -83.83 -13.91
N GLN A 313 -47.00 -83.90 -12.58
CA GLN A 313 -47.76 -84.81 -11.75
C GLN A 313 -49.26 -84.55 -11.82
N SER A 314 -49.68 -83.28 -11.77
CA SER A 314 -51.10 -82.91 -11.91
C SER A 314 -51.69 -83.36 -13.25
N ILE A 315 -50.93 -83.24 -14.35
CA ILE A 315 -51.36 -83.70 -15.68
C ILE A 315 -51.44 -85.24 -15.73
N GLU A 316 -50.49 -85.94 -15.11
CA GLU A 316 -50.52 -87.41 -15.02
C GLU A 316 -51.74 -87.89 -14.21
N ASP A 317 -52.02 -87.25 -13.08
CA ASP A 317 -53.19 -87.54 -12.24
C ASP A 317 -54.51 -87.32 -13.01
N GLU A 318 -54.62 -86.24 -13.80
CA GLU A 318 -55.78 -85.99 -14.68
C GLU A 318 -55.90 -87.02 -15.82
N LEU A 319 -54.78 -87.43 -16.42
CA LEU A 319 -54.75 -88.46 -17.46
C LEU A 319 -55.17 -89.83 -16.92
N ASP A 320 -54.82 -90.15 -15.67
CA ASP A 320 -55.25 -91.37 -15.00
C ASP A 320 -56.75 -91.34 -14.71
N LEU A 321 -57.30 -90.22 -14.24
CA LEU A 321 -58.75 -90.04 -14.13
C LEU A 321 -59.47 -90.21 -15.48
N PHE A 322 -58.90 -89.66 -16.56
CA PHE A 322 -59.46 -89.80 -17.90
C PHE A 322 -59.38 -91.24 -18.42
N ARG A 323 -58.28 -91.96 -18.14
CA ARG A 323 -58.15 -93.40 -18.44
C ARG A 323 -59.20 -94.22 -17.69
N ASP A 324 -59.42 -93.95 -16.41
CA ASP A 324 -60.43 -94.62 -15.59
C ASP A 324 -61.85 -94.36 -16.14
N MET A 325 -62.14 -93.12 -16.56
CA MET A 325 -63.40 -92.76 -17.21
C MET A 325 -63.62 -93.48 -18.55
N ILE A 326 -62.56 -93.71 -19.34
CA ILE A 326 -62.64 -94.47 -20.59
C ILE A 326 -62.85 -95.95 -20.33
N ALA A 327 -62.16 -96.52 -19.33
CA ALA A 327 -62.29 -97.92 -18.94
C ALA A 327 -63.72 -98.27 -18.45
N THR A 328 -64.48 -97.27 -17.97
CA THR A 328 -65.82 -97.46 -17.40
C THR A 328 -67.01 -97.24 -18.35
N LYS A 329 -66.82 -97.05 -19.67
CA LYS A 329 -67.95 -97.11 -20.62
C LYS A 329 -68.27 -98.57 -20.96
N THR A 330 -69.38 -99.12 -20.49
CA THR A 330 -70.69 -98.80 -21.07
C THR A 330 -71.82 -98.88 -20.04
N LYS A 331 -72.72 -97.90 -20.14
CA LYS A 331 -74.15 -97.87 -19.77
C LYS A 331 -74.52 -97.29 -18.39
N ALA A 332 -74.96 -96.04 -18.47
CA ALA A 332 -76.08 -95.40 -17.78
C ALA A 332 -76.62 -96.07 -16.50
N VAL A 333 -76.50 -95.30 -15.41
CA VAL A 333 -77.49 -95.05 -14.34
C VAL A 333 -77.89 -96.26 -13.49
N VAL A 334 -77.57 -96.21 -12.19
CA VAL A 334 -78.51 -96.14 -11.04
C VAL A 334 -77.69 -96.08 -9.74
N LEU A 335 -78.20 -95.29 -8.79
CA LEU A 335 -77.70 -94.92 -7.46
C LEU A 335 -77.85 -96.04 -6.40
N GLU A 336 -77.12 -95.83 -5.28
CA GLU A 336 -77.30 -96.28 -3.88
C GLU A 336 -76.10 -97.09 -3.35
N GLU A 337 -75.18 -96.47 -2.60
CA GLU A 337 -75.19 -96.06 -1.16
C GLU A 337 -74.59 -97.13 -0.23
N ALA A 338 -73.41 -96.83 0.34
CA ALA A 338 -73.05 -97.04 1.76
C ALA A 338 -71.60 -96.59 2.05
N SER A 339 -71.48 -95.59 2.92
CA SER A 339 -70.27 -94.89 3.41
C SER A 339 -69.50 -95.69 4.51
N PRO A 340 -68.39 -95.20 5.16
CA PRO A 340 -68.40 -94.02 6.06
C PRO A 340 -67.10 -93.14 6.14
N LEU A 341 -67.23 -91.99 6.85
CA LEU A 341 -66.22 -91.06 7.42
C LEU A 341 -65.56 -90.04 6.45
N MET A 342 -65.64 -88.71 6.62
CA MET A 342 -66.10 -87.79 7.68
C MET A 342 -66.60 -86.47 7.02
N SER A 343 -67.85 -86.02 7.25
CA SER A 343 -68.26 -84.96 8.21
C SER A 343 -67.55 -83.61 8.01
N GLY A 344 -68.15 -82.46 7.69
CA GLY A 344 -69.53 -81.97 7.51
C GLY A 344 -69.43 -80.68 6.65
N ILE A 345 -70.44 -79.88 6.31
CA ILE A 345 -71.74 -79.52 6.87
C ILE A 345 -72.60 -79.07 5.66
N ALA A 346 -73.85 -79.52 5.60
CA ALA A 346 -74.84 -79.13 4.60
C ALA A 346 -75.73 -77.99 5.13
N SER A 347 -76.23 -77.12 4.23
CA SER A 347 -77.52 -76.39 4.27
C SER A 347 -77.61 -75.61 2.95
N GLY A 348 -78.64 -75.68 2.10
CA GLY A 348 -80.08 -75.78 2.32
C GLY A 348 -80.68 -74.43 1.93
N ILE A 349 -81.28 -74.31 0.74
CA ILE A 349 -81.88 -73.05 0.25
C ILE A 349 -83.26 -73.33 -0.31
N ALA A 350 -84.26 -72.83 0.41
CA ALA A 350 -85.65 -72.75 0.00
C ALA A 350 -85.93 -71.35 -0.56
N CYS A 351 -86.79 -71.26 -1.58
CA CYS A 351 -87.28 -69.98 -2.07
C CYS A 351 -88.79 -70.03 -2.24
N GLY A 352 -89.46 -69.16 -1.50
CA GLY A 352 -90.84 -68.78 -1.73
C GLY A 352 -90.96 -67.68 -2.80
N PRO A 353 -92.18 -67.19 -3.08
CA PRO A 353 -92.54 -66.48 -4.31
C PRO A 353 -91.94 -65.07 -4.51
N SER A 354 -91.04 -64.60 -3.64
CA SER A 354 -90.50 -63.24 -3.66
C SER A 354 -88.97 -63.17 -3.63
N GLY A 355 -88.29 -64.22 -4.08
CA GLY A 355 -86.83 -64.24 -4.27
C GLY A 355 -86.07 -65.10 -3.26
N CYS A 356 -85.02 -65.75 -3.75
CA CYS A 356 -84.05 -66.51 -2.97
C CYS A 356 -82.96 -65.58 -2.45
N SER A 357 -82.79 -65.40 -1.14
CA SER A 357 -81.52 -64.93 -0.59
C SER A 357 -80.71 -66.12 -0.10
N VAL A 358 -79.56 -66.36 -0.71
CA VAL A 358 -78.58 -67.37 -0.28
C VAL A 358 -77.59 -66.71 0.67
N THR A 359 -77.79 -66.87 1.98
CA THR A 359 -76.71 -66.61 2.95
C THR A 359 -75.96 -67.94 3.12
N LYS A 360 -74.79 -68.06 2.49
CA LYS A 360 -73.93 -69.25 2.62
C LYS A 360 -72.83 -68.93 3.63
N SER A 361 -73.01 -69.36 4.87
CA SER A 361 -71.99 -69.25 5.92
C SER A 361 -71.00 -70.41 5.75
N VAL A 362 -69.73 -70.10 5.48
CA VAL A 362 -68.64 -71.08 5.50
C VAL A 362 -67.89 -70.92 6.82
N THR A 363 -67.95 -71.91 7.69
CA THR A 363 -67.15 -71.94 8.93
C THR A 363 -65.92 -72.81 8.67
N SER A 364 -64.74 -72.20 8.65
CA SER A 364 -63.45 -72.89 8.58
C SER A 364 -62.67 -72.63 9.87
N THR A 365 -62.23 -73.69 10.54
CA THR A 365 -61.36 -73.61 11.72
C THR A 365 -59.91 -73.53 11.25
N VAL A 366 -59.23 -72.43 11.54
CA VAL A 366 -57.81 -72.24 11.22
C VAL A 366 -56.96 -72.85 12.35
N PRO A 367 -56.01 -73.76 12.06
CA PRO A 367 -55.09 -74.30 13.06
C PRO A 367 -54.23 -73.20 13.70
N ALA A 368 -53.74 -73.43 14.92
CA ALA A 368 -52.90 -72.48 15.63
C ALA A 368 -51.62 -72.13 14.83
N ILE A 369 -51.45 -70.86 14.46
CA ILE A 369 -50.27 -70.33 13.76
C ILE A 369 -49.21 -69.94 14.80
N ALA A 370 -47.96 -70.33 14.60
CA ALA A 370 -46.84 -69.91 15.45
C ALA A 370 -46.50 -68.42 15.19
N ALA A 371 -45.98 -67.72 16.21
CA ALA A 371 -45.64 -66.31 16.07
C ALA A 371 -44.59 -66.09 14.96
N ASN A 372 -44.83 -65.08 14.10
CA ASN A 372 -43.99 -64.61 12.99
C ASN A 372 -44.06 -65.41 11.66
N ASP A 373 -44.96 -66.38 11.52
CA ASP A 373 -45.20 -67.04 10.24
C ASP A 373 -46.28 -66.31 9.42
N ILE A 374 -45.98 -66.04 8.15
CA ILE A 374 -46.97 -65.58 7.16
C ILE A 374 -47.65 -66.82 6.59
N HIS A 375 -48.90 -67.06 6.99
CA HIS A 375 -49.69 -68.16 6.43
C HIS A 375 -50.69 -67.60 5.40
N TYR A 376 -50.56 -68.05 4.15
CA TYR A 376 -51.55 -67.76 3.11
C TYR A 376 -52.61 -68.85 3.15
N GLN A 377 -53.84 -68.48 3.49
CA GLN A 377 -54.96 -69.41 3.43
C GLN A 377 -55.94 -68.91 2.36
N GLY A 378 -55.94 -69.61 1.23
CA GLY A 378 -56.92 -69.37 0.17
C GLY A 378 -58.27 -69.95 0.57
N PHE A 379 -59.33 -69.16 0.41
CA PHE A 379 -60.69 -69.65 0.51
C PHE A 379 -61.26 -69.80 -0.90
N TYR A 380 -61.63 -71.02 -1.27
CA TYR A 380 -62.31 -71.27 -2.54
C TYR A 380 -63.82 -71.19 -2.34
N VAL A 381 -64.45 -70.20 -2.97
CA VAL A 381 -65.91 -70.07 -2.97
C VAL A 381 -66.42 -70.42 -4.36
N SER A 382 -67.00 -71.62 -4.52
CA SER A 382 -67.62 -72.02 -5.78
C SER A 382 -69.06 -71.51 -5.89
N GLY A 383 -69.48 -71.16 -7.12
CA GLY A 383 -70.85 -70.73 -7.42
C GLY A 383 -71.11 -69.23 -7.31
N VAL A 384 -70.07 -68.40 -7.43
CA VAL A 384 -70.17 -66.94 -7.47
C VAL A 384 -70.69 -66.52 -8.86
N VAL A 385 -71.88 -65.95 -8.91
CA VAL A 385 -72.44 -65.28 -10.11
C VAL A 385 -72.12 -63.78 -10.07
N ALA A 386 -71.88 -63.21 -11.25
CA ALA A 386 -71.62 -61.78 -11.41
C ALA A 386 -72.77 -60.93 -10.85
N GLY A 387 -72.44 -59.95 -10.00
CA GLY A 387 -73.41 -59.03 -9.40
C GLY A 387 -74.09 -59.50 -8.10
N GLY A 388 -73.65 -60.60 -7.49
CA GLY A 388 -74.09 -61.01 -6.14
C GLY A 388 -73.32 -60.28 -5.03
N ASP A 389 -73.98 -60.01 -3.90
CA ASP A 389 -73.33 -59.62 -2.64
C ASP A 389 -72.98 -60.88 -1.85
N TYR A 390 -71.74 -60.97 -1.35
CA TYR A 390 -71.25 -62.11 -0.59
C TYR A 390 -70.70 -61.64 0.76
N ALA A 391 -71.03 -62.37 1.83
CA ALA A 391 -70.46 -62.15 3.16
C ALA A 391 -69.56 -63.33 3.53
N VAL A 392 -68.34 -63.02 4.00
CA VAL A 392 -67.38 -64.02 4.49
C VAL A 392 -67.14 -63.74 5.96
N THR A 393 -67.53 -64.67 6.83
CA THR A 393 -67.28 -64.58 8.28
C THR A 393 -66.12 -65.50 8.64
N ILE A 394 -65.09 -64.96 9.27
CA ILE A 394 -63.93 -65.73 9.75
C ILE A 394 -63.97 -65.73 11.29
N SER A 395 -63.95 -66.92 11.89
CA SER A 395 -63.94 -67.11 13.35
C SER A 395 -62.69 -67.88 13.75
N PRO A 396 -61.61 -67.21 14.18
CA PRO A 396 -60.40 -67.91 14.60
C PRO A 396 -60.60 -68.62 15.94
N GLU A 397 -60.01 -69.81 16.11
CA GLU A 397 -60.17 -70.63 17.32
C GLU A 397 -59.44 -70.01 18.55
N LYS A 398 -58.46 -69.11 18.31
CA LYS A 398 -57.75 -68.28 19.31
C LYS A 398 -57.44 -66.88 18.77
N ALA A 399 -57.18 -65.93 19.68
CA ALA A 399 -56.78 -64.56 19.34
C ALA A 399 -55.51 -64.55 18.46
N LEU A 400 -55.61 -63.92 17.30
CA LEU A 400 -54.50 -63.78 16.35
C LEU A 400 -53.60 -62.61 16.79
N THR A 401 -52.31 -62.87 16.95
CA THR A 401 -51.33 -61.83 17.32
C THR A 401 -50.84 -61.01 16.13
N ASP A 402 -51.05 -61.45 14.88
CA ASP A 402 -50.54 -60.78 13.68
C ASP A 402 -51.45 -60.94 12.44
N LYS A 403 -51.01 -60.32 11.33
CA LYS A 403 -51.75 -60.02 10.09
C LYS A 403 -52.46 -61.22 9.45
N ILE A 404 -53.65 -60.97 8.90
CA ILE A 404 -54.30 -61.85 7.93
C ILE A 404 -54.30 -61.15 6.58
N VAL A 405 -53.73 -61.79 5.57
CA VAL A 405 -53.88 -61.37 4.17
C VAL A 405 -54.93 -62.25 3.54
N LEU A 406 -56.02 -61.64 3.08
CA LEU A 406 -57.06 -62.34 2.33
C LEU A 406 -56.88 -61.99 0.86
N THR A 407 -56.60 -63.02 0.06
CA THR A 407 -56.59 -62.93 -1.39
C THR A 407 -57.73 -63.79 -1.90
N TYR A 408 -58.58 -63.22 -2.75
CA TYR A 408 -59.56 -63.99 -3.51
C TYR A 408 -59.34 -63.77 -4.99
N ALA A 409 -59.60 -64.81 -5.78
CA ALA A 409 -59.50 -64.80 -7.22
C ALA A 409 -60.88 -65.13 -7.81
N PHE A 410 -61.25 -64.45 -8.90
CA PHE A 410 -62.39 -64.85 -9.70
C PHE A 410 -61.92 -65.84 -10.77
N PRO A 411 -62.62 -66.96 -10.99
CA PRO A 411 -62.33 -67.82 -12.12
C PRO A 411 -62.88 -67.14 -13.38
N SER A 412 -62.00 -66.59 -14.22
CA SER A 412 -62.32 -66.35 -15.62
C SER A 412 -61.11 -66.71 -16.47
N ASP A 413 -61.36 -67.34 -17.61
CA ASP A 413 -60.38 -68.12 -18.37
C ASP A 413 -59.32 -67.29 -19.11
N THR A 414 -59.21 -65.99 -18.81
CA THR A 414 -58.18 -65.08 -19.33
C THR A 414 -57.91 -63.94 -18.33
N ILE A 415 -56.77 -64.03 -17.62
CA ILE A 415 -56.09 -62.96 -16.85
C ILE A 415 -56.85 -62.42 -15.62
N ASP A 416 -56.64 -63.09 -14.48
CA ASP A 416 -56.18 -62.57 -13.18
C ASP A 416 -56.33 -61.07 -12.84
N ASP A 417 -57.56 -60.63 -12.54
CA ASP A 417 -57.77 -59.45 -11.69
C ASP A 417 -57.57 -59.85 -10.21
N TYR A 418 -56.43 -59.48 -9.62
CA TYR A 418 -56.18 -59.64 -8.18
C TYR A 418 -56.51 -58.34 -7.44
N VAL A 419 -57.44 -58.41 -6.49
CA VAL A 419 -57.53 -57.41 -5.42
C VAL A 419 -56.96 -58.03 -4.16
N SER A 420 -55.82 -57.50 -3.69
CA SER A 420 -55.27 -57.86 -2.38
C SER A 420 -55.58 -56.75 -1.38
N GLY A 421 -56.22 -57.13 -0.27
CA GLY A 421 -56.39 -56.28 0.90
C GLY A 421 -55.53 -56.80 2.04
N VAL A 422 -54.64 -55.98 2.57
CA VAL A 422 -53.89 -56.30 3.80
C VAL A 422 -54.68 -55.77 4.98
N PHE A 423 -55.12 -56.66 5.87
CA PHE A 423 -55.85 -56.25 7.08
C PHE A 423 -54.96 -56.43 8.31
N TYR A 424 -54.90 -55.39 9.13
CA TYR A 424 -54.17 -55.38 10.39
C TYR A 424 -55.13 -55.72 11.52
N ASN A 425 -54.75 -56.62 12.42
CA ASN A 425 -55.36 -56.63 13.75
C ASN A 425 -54.89 -55.34 14.46
N PRO A 426 -55.78 -54.38 14.80
CA PRO A 426 -55.33 -53.12 15.37
C PRO A 426 -54.94 -53.23 16.85
N LEU A 427 -55.14 -54.38 17.49
CA LEU A 427 -55.04 -54.49 18.95
C LEU A 427 -54.23 -55.73 19.34
N GLY A 428 -52.92 -55.53 19.56
CA GLY A 428 -52.03 -56.49 20.19
C GLY A 428 -52.36 -56.68 21.68
N THR A 429 -53.50 -57.29 22.00
CA THR A 429 -53.89 -57.62 23.37
C THR A 429 -54.39 -59.06 23.48
N THR A 430 -53.71 -59.82 24.33
CA THR A 430 -53.72 -61.29 24.50
C THR A 430 -54.89 -61.84 25.33
N SER A 431 -56.08 -61.24 25.28
CA SER A 431 -57.21 -61.72 26.09
C SER A 431 -58.16 -62.63 25.30
N ASN A 432 -58.40 -63.84 25.83
CA ASN A 432 -59.26 -64.92 25.32
C ASN A 432 -60.75 -64.56 25.22
N ALA A 433 -61.11 -63.61 24.39
CA ALA A 433 -62.49 -63.36 23.99
C ALA A 433 -62.63 -63.67 22.50
N GLN A 434 -63.37 -64.72 22.15
CA GLN A 434 -63.81 -64.99 20.78
C GLN A 434 -64.77 -63.87 20.37
N ALA A 435 -64.24 -62.81 19.75
CA ALA A 435 -65.05 -61.80 19.09
C ALA A 435 -65.27 -62.23 17.64
N GLU A 436 -66.49 -62.65 17.32
CA GLU A 436 -66.91 -62.84 15.93
C GLU A 436 -66.86 -61.48 15.22
N MET A 437 -66.05 -61.37 14.17
CA MET A 437 -66.01 -60.18 13.33
C MET A 437 -66.75 -60.49 12.02
N ASN A 438 -67.91 -59.86 11.83
CA ASN A 438 -68.67 -59.95 10.60
C ASN A 438 -68.25 -58.81 9.65
N TYR A 439 -67.78 -59.15 8.46
CA TYR A 439 -67.38 -58.17 7.45
C TYR A 439 -68.17 -58.33 6.16
N HIS A 440 -68.59 -57.21 5.58
CA HIS A 440 -69.21 -57.13 4.25
C HIS A 440 -68.18 -56.64 3.23
N ILE A 441 -67.97 -57.37 2.14
CA ILE A 441 -67.06 -56.95 1.05
C ILE A 441 -67.92 -56.61 -0.17
N HIS A 442 -67.82 -55.37 -0.66
CA HIS A 442 -68.36 -54.95 -1.94
C HIS A 442 -67.21 -54.89 -2.96
N ALA A 443 -67.23 -55.72 -4.00
CA ALA A 443 -66.27 -55.65 -5.10
C ALA A 443 -66.98 -55.11 -6.37
N LYS A 444 -66.40 -54.07 -6.98
CA LYS A 444 -66.86 -53.46 -8.24
C LYS A 444 -65.71 -53.49 -9.23
N ALA A 445 -65.77 -54.34 -10.25
CA ALA A 445 -64.75 -54.38 -11.31
C ALA A 445 -64.95 -53.23 -12.31
N ILE A 446 -63.87 -52.59 -12.73
CA ILE A 446 -63.83 -51.55 -13.78
C ILE A 446 -62.90 -52.08 -14.87
N TRP A 447 -63.42 -52.25 -16.10
CA TRP A 447 -62.63 -52.73 -17.24
C TRP A 447 -61.75 -51.60 -17.82
N GLN A 448 -60.51 -51.93 -18.17
CA GLN A 448 -59.60 -51.07 -18.95
C GLN A 448 -59.28 -51.80 -20.27
N ASP A 449 -59.53 -51.13 -21.39
CA ASP A 449 -59.40 -51.67 -22.76
C ASP A 449 -57.95 -51.41 -23.25
N ASP A 450 -57.22 -52.47 -23.62
CA ASP A 450 -55.82 -52.40 -24.07
C ASP A 450 -55.72 -52.15 -25.58
N THR A 451 -55.04 -51.06 -25.96
CA THR A 451 -54.29 -50.94 -27.23
C THR A 451 -52.81 -51.06 -26.97
#